data_AF-A0A1M7I010-F1
#
_entry.id   AF-A0A1M7I010-F1
#
_cell.length_a   1.000
_cell.length_b   1.000
_cell.length_c   1.000
_cell.angle_alpha   90.00
_cell.angle_beta   90.00
_cell.angle_gamma   90.00
#
_symmetry.space_group_name_H-M   'P 1'
#
loop_
_entity.id
_entity.type
_entity.pdbx_description
1 polymer ?
#
loop_
_entity_poly.entity_id
_entity_poly.type
_entity_poly.pdbx_seq_one_letter_code
_entity_poly.pdbx_strand_id
1 'polypeptide(L)' 'MQYHRPLMQEDVETAHRLLTMHQPTAPDAQDRSYCASATHYTPALWPCARHRWAIAVLAADERGEIDDPDEG' A
#
# COMPACT_ATOMS: atom_id res chain seq x y z
N MET A 1 23.38 -3.94 0.70
CA MET A 1 22.80 -2.91 1.59
C MET A 1 21.30 -2.90 1.34
N GLN A 2 20.48 -3.30 2.30
CA GLN A 2 19.03 -3.09 2.22
C GLN A 2 18.78 -1.60 2.49
N TYR A 3 18.18 -0.91 1.51
CA TYR A 3 17.89 0.52 1.60
C TYR A 3 16.60 0.84 2.38
N HIS A 4 15.97 -0.18 2.96
CA HIS A 4 14.75 -0.06 3.74
C HIS A 4 14.90 -0.84 5.05
N ARG A 5 14.14 -0.41 6.08
CA ARG A 5 13.99 -1.23 7.29
C ARG A 5 13.24 -2.53 6.95
N PRO A 6 13.40 -3.59 7.74
CA PRO A 6 12.51 -4.76 7.68
C PRO A 6 11.05 -4.34 7.86
N LEU A 7 10.14 -5.09 7.24
CA LEU A 7 8.71 -4.95 7.48
C LEU A 7 8.39 -5.50 8.88
N MET A 8 7.42 -4.89 9.55
CA MET A 8 6.94 -5.30 10.87
C MET A 8 5.41 -5.37 10.89
N GLN A 9 4.83 -5.97 11.93
CA GLN A 9 3.38 -6.11 12.04
C GLN A 9 2.61 -4.78 11.95
N GLU A 10 3.18 -3.68 12.44
CA GLU A 10 2.61 -2.32 12.27
C GLU A 10 2.42 -1.93 10.79
N ASP A 11 3.29 -2.43 9.90
CA ASP A 11 3.16 -2.19 8.46
C ASP A 11 1.95 -2.92 7.89
N VAL A 12 1.60 -4.10 8.39
CA VAL A 12 0.40 -4.86 7.98
C VAL A 12 -0.86 -4.07 8.34
N GLU A 13 -0.94 -3.58 9.57
CA GLU A 13 -2.05 -2.71 10.01
C GLU A 13 -2.13 -1.43 9.19
N THR A 14 -0.98 -0.84 8.85
CA THR A 14 -0.89 0.35 8.01
C THR A 14 -1.32 0.04 6.58
N ALA A 15 -0.93 -1.11 6.04
CA ALA A 15 -1.30 -1.55 4.70
C ALA A 15 -2.82 -1.71 4.58
N HIS A 16 -3.48 -2.37 5.54
CA HIS A 16 -4.94 -2.47 5.58
C HIS A 16 -5.62 -1.09 5.59
N ARG A 17 -5.13 -0.14 6.40
CA ARG A 17 -5.63 1.24 6.42
C ARG A 17 -5.41 1.95 5.09
N LEU A 18 -4.27 1.77 4.44
CA LEU A 18 -4.01 2.39 3.14
C LEU A 18 -4.95 1.84 2.06
N LEU A 19 -5.27 0.54 2.05
CA LEU A 19 -6.17 -0.03 1.05
C LEU A 19 -7.60 0.53 1.15
N THR A 20 -8.07 0.89 2.34
CA THR A 20 -9.39 1.52 2.50
C THR A 20 -9.38 2.99 2.05
N MET A 21 -8.28 3.71 2.30
CA MET A 21 -8.14 5.14 1.97
C MET A 21 -7.73 5.44 0.52
N HIS A 22 -7.10 4.48 -0.16
CA HIS A 22 -6.62 4.63 -1.54
C HIS A 22 -7.45 3.75 -2.46
N GLN A 23 -8.35 4.38 -3.22
CA GLN A 23 -9.23 3.73 -4.19
C GLN A 23 -9.12 4.38 -5.58
N PRO A 24 -9.43 3.67 -6.67
CA PRO A 24 -9.44 4.24 -8.00
C PRO A 24 -10.63 5.19 -8.18
N THR A 25 -10.44 6.26 -8.92
CA THR A 25 -11.53 7.01 -9.54
C THR A 25 -12.11 6.23 -10.72
N ALA A 26 -13.30 6.65 -11.18
CA ALA A 26 -13.78 6.24 -12.49
C ALA A 26 -12.72 6.57 -13.58
N PRO A 27 -12.60 5.72 -14.63
CA PRO A 27 -11.70 5.99 -15.75
C PRO A 27 -12.05 7.31 -16.46
N ASP A 28 -11.02 8.04 -16.90
CA ASP A 28 -11.18 9.20 -17.77
C ASP A 28 -11.50 8.80 -19.23
N ALA A 29 -11.65 9.77 -20.12
CA ALA A 29 -11.92 9.51 -21.54
C ALA A 29 -10.75 8.83 -22.28
N GLN A 30 -9.59 8.68 -21.64
CA GLN A 30 -8.44 7.93 -22.14
C GLN A 30 -8.26 6.59 -21.41
N ASP A 31 -9.28 6.12 -20.69
CA ASP A 31 -9.28 4.88 -19.92
C ASP A 31 -8.22 4.83 -18.80
N ARG A 32 -7.87 6.00 -18.24
CA ARG A 32 -6.95 6.10 -17.11
C ARG A 32 -7.73 6.37 -15.82
N SER A 33 -7.45 5.59 -14.79
CA SER A 33 -7.90 5.88 -13.43
C SER A 33 -6.78 6.55 -12.61
N TYR A 34 -7.19 7.39 -11.67
CA TYR A 34 -6.31 8.04 -10.71
C TYR A 34 -6.68 7.60 -9.29
N CYS A 35 -5.80 7.82 -8.33
CA CYS A 35 -6.11 7.58 -6.93
C CYS A 35 -6.97 8.71 -6.37
N ALA A 36 -8.14 8.36 -5.82
CA ALA A 36 -9.09 9.30 -5.23
C ALA A 36 -8.65 9.84 -3.85
N SER A 37 -7.56 9.34 -3.28
CA SER A 37 -7.09 9.77 -1.96
C SER A 37 -6.63 11.23 -1.96
N ALA A 38 -7.20 12.03 -1.06
CA ALA A 38 -6.80 13.43 -0.83
C ALA A 38 -5.38 13.59 -0.25
N THR A 39 -4.70 12.50 0.10
CA THR A 39 -3.31 12.52 0.60
C THR A 39 -2.27 12.76 -0.50
N HIS A 40 -2.69 12.77 -1.76
CA HIS A 40 -1.84 13.09 -2.89
C HIS A 40 -1.83 14.59 -3.16
N TYR A 41 -0.63 15.17 -3.22
CA TYR A 41 -0.46 16.60 -3.57
C TYR A 41 -0.80 16.88 -5.05
N THR A 42 -0.50 15.93 -5.93
CA THR A 42 -0.89 15.94 -7.36
C THR A 42 -1.65 14.67 -7.71
N PRO A 43 -2.49 14.68 -8.76
CA PRO A 43 -3.18 13.48 -9.21
C PRO A 43 -2.20 12.32 -9.46
N ALA A 44 -2.35 11.22 -8.72
CA ALA A 44 -1.52 10.03 -8.85
C ALA A 44 -2.23 9.00 -9.70
N LEU A 45 -1.58 8.49 -10.76
CA LEU A 45 -2.14 7.40 -11.57
C LEU A 45 -2.40 6.17 -10.71
N TRP A 46 -3.52 5.50 -10.96
CA TRP A 46 -3.88 4.26 -10.29
C TRP A 46 -3.15 3.06 -10.91
N PRO A 47 -2.71 2.06 -10.11
CA PRO A 47 -2.59 2.11 -8.65
C PRO A 47 -1.43 3.02 -8.23
N CYS A 48 -1.62 3.83 -7.19
CA CYS A 48 -0.58 4.73 -6.69
C CYS A 48 0.46 3.99 -5.84
N ALA A 49 1.59 4.64 -5.54
CA ALA A 49 2.70 4.01 -4.80
C ALA A 49 2.30 3.45 -3.43
N ARG A 50 1.43 4.16 -2.69
CA ARG A 50 0.92 3.71 -1.37
C ARG A 50 0.08 2.45 -1.46
N HIS A 51 -0.80 2.38 -2.47
CA HIS A 51 -1.59 1.17 -2.73
C HIS A 51 -0.70 -0.01 -3.11
N ARG A 52 0.27 0.19 -4.02
CA ARG A 52 1.22 -0.87 -4.41
C ARG A 52 2.05 -1.37 -3.23
N TRP A 53 2.52 -0.46 -2.38
CA TRP A 53 3.25 -0.81 -1.17
C TRP A 53 2.37 -1.63 -0.22
N ALA A 54 1.13 -1.21 0.02
CA ALA A 54 0.21 -1.93 0.89
C ALA A 54 -0.05 -3.36 0.39
N ILE A 55 -0.28 -3.55 -0.91
CA ILE A 55 -0.42 -4.89 -1.51
C ILE A 55 0.85 -5.72 -1.31
N ALA A 56 2.03 -5.13 -1.48
CA ALA A 56 3.30 -5.83 -1.30
C ALA A 56 3.52 -6.27 0.16
N VAL A 57 3.14 -5.44 1.14
CA VAL A 57 3.22 -5.77 2.57
C VAL A 57 2.28 -6.92 2.91
N LEU A 58 1.01 -6.85 2.51
CA LEU A 58 0.06 -7.93 2.80
C LEU A 58 0.46 -9.24 2.13
N ALA A 59 1.02 -9.19 0.90
CA ALA A 59 1.54 -10.38 0.26
C ALA A 59 2.77 -10.97 1.00
N ALA A 60 3.58 -10.14 1.65
CA ALA A 60 4.71 -10.59 2.47
C ALA A 60 4.24 -11.22 3.79
N ASP A 61 3.22 -10.64 4.42
CA ASP A 61 2.51 -11.20 5.58
C ASP A 61 1.93 -12.59 5.27
N GLU A 62 1.22 -12.72 4.14
CA GLU A 62 0.68 -14.00 3.66
C GLU A 62 1.76 -15.08 3.43
N ARG A 63 3.02 -14.68 3.18
CA ARG A 63 4.17 -15.59 3.03
C ARG A 63 4.90 -15.86 4.35
N GLY A 64 4.52 -15.22 5.46
CA GLY A 64 5.20 -15.32 6.75
C GLY A 64 6.58 -14.66 6.77
N GLU A 65 6.76 -13.59 5.97
CA GLU A 65 8.04 -12.86 5.87
C GLU A 65 8.15 -11.68 6.85
N ILE A 66 7.13 -11.44 7.66
CA ILE A 66 7.06 -10.33 8.62
C ILE A 66 7.11 -10.91 10.02
N ASP A 67 8.11 -10.50 10.80
CA ASP A 67 8.29 -10.96 12.17
C ASP A 67 7.21 -10.34 13.08
N ASP A 68 6.55 -11.18 13.89
CA ASP A 68 5.69 -10.75 14.99
C ASP A 68 6.57 -10.55 16.25
N PRO A 69 6.65 -9.34 16.83
CA PRO A 69 7.44 -9.10 18.03
C PRO A 69 6.95 -9.90 19.26
N ASP A 70 5.75 -10.47 19.25
CA ASP A 70 5.20 -11.27 20.36
C ASP A 70 5.53 -12.79 20.28
N GLU A 71 6.25 -13.26 19.24
CA GLU A 71 6.70 -14.66 19.11
C GLU A 71 8.15 -14.92 19.60
N GLY A 72 8.67 -14.05 20.49
CA GLY A 72 10.04 -14.12 21.05
C GLY A 72 10.16 -14.67 22.47
#